data_AF-A0A353Z0I2-F1
#
_entry.id   AF-A0A353Z0I2-F1
#
_cell.length_a   1.000
_cell.length_b   1.000
_cell.length_c   1.000
_cell.angle_alpha   90.00
_cell.angle_beta   90.00
_cell.angle_gamma   90.00
#
_symmetry.space_group_name_H-M   'P 1'
#
loop_
_entity.id
_entity.type
_entity.pdbx_description
1 polymer ?
#
loop_
_entity_poly.entity_id
_entity_poly.type
_entity_poly.pdbx_seq_one_letter_code
_entity_poly.pdbx_strand_id
1 'polypeptide(L)' 'SLIEFAKPERAYLTHLSHRFGLHAEEESLLPENVFIAYDGLRINL' A
#
# COMPACT_ATOMS: atom_id res chain seq x y z
N SER A 1 -1.87 -13.90 2.19
CA SER A 1 -2.69 -12.65 2.21
C SER A 1 -3.57 -12.59 0.96
N LEU A 2 -4.58 -11.72 0.89
CA LEU A 2 -5.38 -11.54 -0.34
C LEU A 2 -4.51 -11.12 -1.54
N ILE A 3 -3.48 -10.32 -1.30
CA ILE A 3 -2.51 -9.86 -2.30
C ILE A 3 -1.72 -11.03 -2.88
N GLU A 4 -1.26 -11.97 -2.05
CA GLU A 4 -0.56 -13.18 -2.51
C GLU A 4 -1.44 -14.09 -3.37
N PHE A 5 -2.73 -14.18 -3.06
CA PHE A 5 -3.68 -14.97 -3.84
C PHE A 5 -3.98 -14.31 -5.20
N ALA A 6 -4.22 -13.00 -5.21
CA ALA A 6 -4.58 -12.25 -6.41
C ALA A 6 -3.39 -11.95 -7.34
N LYS A 7 -2.17 -11.92 -6.80
CA LYS A 7 -0.91 -11.66 -7.53
C LYS A 7 -0.96 -10.42 -8.44
N PRO A 8 -1.29 -9.23 -7.90
CA PRO A 8 -1.35 -8.02 -8.71
C PRO A 8 0.05 -7.52 -9.10
N GLU A 9 0.14 -6.82 -10.23
CA GLU A 9 1.37 -6.11 -10.62
C GLU A 9 1.72 -5.00 -9.63
N ARG A 10 0.71 -4.27 -9.12
CA ARG A 10 0.83 -3.26 -8.06
C ARG A 10 -0.41 -3.26 -7.17
N ALA A 11 -0.24 -3.09 -5.87
CA ALA A 11 -1.33 -2.94 -4.91
C ALA A 11 -1.18 -1.64 -4.12
N TYR A 12 -2.30 -0.95 -3.88
CA TYR A 12 -2.33 0.28 -3.10
C TYR A 12 -3.25 0.10 -1.91
N LEU A 13 -2.69 0.17 -0.70
CA LEU A 13 -3.43 0.05 0.55
C LEU A 13 -4.02 1.39 0.94
N THR A 14 -5.33 1.41 1.22
CA THR A 14 -6.05 2.60 1.70
C THR A 14 -6.80 2.27 3.00
N HIS A 15 -7.46 3.26 3.60
CA HIS A 15 -8.18 3.12 4.87
C HIS A 15 -7.29 2.61 6.02
N LEU A 16 -6.09 3.18 6.13
CA LEU A 16 -5.19 2.89 7.23
C LEU A 16 -5.72 3.50 8.53
N SER A 17 -5.74 2.70 9.59
CA SER A 17 -6.13 3.19 10.92
C SER A 17 -5.09 4.17 11.47
N HIS A 18 -5.46 5.05 12.41
CA HIS A 18 -4.50 5.91 13.12
C HIS A 18 -3.41 5.15 13.89
N ARG A 19 -3.50 3.82 13.99
CA ARG A 19 -2.49 2.95 14.61
C ARG A 19 -1.47 2.42 13.61
N PHE A 20 -1.74 2.58 12.32
CA PHE A 20 -0.76 2.35 11.28
C PHE A 20 0.29 3.44 11.47
N GLY A 21 1.55 3.05 11.70
CA GLY A 21 2.62 3.96 12.12
C GLY A 21 2.95 5.03 11.08
N LEU A 22 4.19 5.50 11.09
CA LEU A 22 4.62 6.45 10.07
C LEU A 22 4.61 5.76 8.69
N HIS A 23 3.92 6.37 7.71
CA HIS A 23 3.76 5.79 6.37
C HIS A 23 5.10 5.36 5.78
N ALA A 24 6.14 6.19 5.90
CA ALA A 24 7.47 5.89 5.34
C ALA A 24 8.15 4.68 6.01
N GLU A 25 7.94 4.47 7.30
CA GLU A 25 8.52 3.34 8.03
C GLU A 25 7.78 2.04 7.70
N GLU A 26 6.45 2.08 7.76
CA GLU A 26 5.60 0.93 7.44
C GLU A 26 5.74 0.51 5.97
N GLU A 27 5.81 1.46 5.04
CA GLU A 27 5.96 1.18 3.60
C GLU A 27 7.28 0.48 3.27
N SER A 28 8.36 0.76 4.03
CA SER A 28 9.63 0.04 3.87
C SER A 28 9.58 -1.44 4.27
N LEU A 29 8.56 -1.84 5.03
CA LEU A 29 8.31 -3.22 5.44
C LEU A 29 7.38 -3.95 4.47
N LEU A 30 6.77 -3.24 3.52
CA LEU A 30 5.87 -3.83 2.54
C LEU A 30 6.66 -4.49 1.39
N PRO A 31 6.08 -5.50 0.72
CA PRO A 31 6.64 -6.03 -0.52
C PRO A 31 6.80 -4.93 -1.59
N GLU A 32 7.79 -5.05 -2.48
CA GLU A 32 8.15 -4.03 -3.48
C GLU A 32 6.99 -3.56 -4.39
N ASN A 33 5.95 -4.40 -4.56
CA ASN A 33 4.79 -4.09 -5.39
C ASN A 33 3.55 -3.61 -4.59
N VAL A 34 3.71 -3.34 -3.29
CA VAL A 34 2.63 -2.91 -2.40
C VAL A 34 2.97 -1.55 -1.81
N PHE A 35 2.06 -0.59 -1.97
CA PHE A 35 2.27 0.81 -1.62
C PHE A 35 1.18 1.31 -0.68
N ILE A 36 1.48 2.30 0.14
CA ILE A 36 0.48 3.02 0.94
C ILE A 36 -0.11 4.15 0.10
N ALA A 37 -1.43 4.18 -0.03
CA ALA A 37 -2.13 5.29 -0.67
C ALA A 37 -2.19 6.50 0.25
N TYR A 38 -2.20 7.70 -0.35
CA TYR A 38 -2.36 8.97 0.34
C TYR A 38 -3.40 9.83 -0.37
N ASP A 39 -3.93 10.82 0.36
CA ASP A 39 -4.96 11.71 -0.16
C ASP A 39 -4.47 12.47 -1.39
N GLY A 40 -5.24 12.37 -2.48
CA GLY A 40 -4.89 12.98 -3.76
C GLY A 40 -3.95 12.16 -4.64
N LEU A 41 -3.59 10.93 -4.26
CA LEU A 41 -2.86 10.01 -5.12
C LEU A 41 -3.58 9.86 -6.47
N ARG A 42 -2.84 10.09 -7.56
CA ARG A 42 -3.29 9.87 -8.95
C ARG A 42 -2.38 8.85 -9.60
N ILE A 43 -3.00 7.85 -10.22
CA ILE A 43 -2.32 6.78 -10.93
C ILE A 43 -2.67 6.92 -12.41
N ASN A 44 -1.66 6.82 -13.26
CA ASN A 44 -1.84 6.72 -14.71
C ASN A 44 -1.82 5.24 -15.09
N LEU A 45 -2.70 4.86 -16.02
CA LEU A 45 -2.83 3.50 -16.55
C LEU A 45 -1.98 3.32 -17.81
#